data_AF-A0A438FKD4-F1
#
_entry.id   AF-A0A438FKD4-F1
#
_cell.length_a   1.000
_cell.length_b   1.000
_cell.length_c   1.000
_cell.angle_alpha   90.00
_cell.angle_beta   90.00
_cell.angle_gamma   90.00
#
_symmetry.space_group_name_H-M   'P 1'
#
loop_
_entity.id
_entity.type
_entity.pdbx_description
1 polymer ?
#
loop_
_entity_poly.entity_id
_entity_poly.type
_entity_poly.pdbx_seq_one_letter_code
_entity_poly.pdbx_strand_id
1 'polypeptide(L)' 'MEDLPPGFRFYPTEEELVSFYLRMKLRGKRLQEISRVIPDIDIYELEPSHLPS' A
#
# COMPACT_ATOMS: atom_id res chain seq x y z
N MET A 1 2.93 2.18 16.14
CA MET A 1 3.83 2.42 15.00
C MET A 1 5.13 1.75 15.41
N GLU A 2 5.59 0.73 14.70
CA GLU A 2 6.96 0.25 14.95
C GLU A 2 7.90 1.40 14.58
N ASP A 3 8.83 1.75 15.48
CA ASP A 3 9.77 2.86 15.29
C ASP A 3 10.77 2.51 14.18
N LEU A 4 10.38 2.82 12.95
CA LEU A 4 11.25 2.69 11.79
C LEU A 4 12.34 3.76 11.88
N PRO A 5 13.60 3.42 11.53
CA PRO A 5 14.69 4.38 11.59
C PRO A 5 14.42 5.56 10.64
N PRO A 6 14.91 6.78 10.98
CA PRO A 6 14.80 7.93 10.10
C PRO A 6 15.30 7.63 8.69
N GLY A 7 14.50 8.00 7.68
CA GLY A 7 14.82 7.75 6.28
C GLY A 7 14.26 6.45 5.71
N PHE A 8 13.73 5.55 6.54
CA PHE A 8 12.97 4.40 6.04
C PHE A 8 11.67 4.90 5.39
N ARG A 9 11.42 4.47 4.15
CA ARG A 9 10.25 4.85 3.37
C ARG A 9 9.73 3.65 2.60
N PHE A 10 8.44 3.69 2.32
CA PHE A 10 7.84 2.78 1.36
C PHE A 10 8.33 3.16 -0.05
N TYR A 11 9.24 2.34 -0.60
CA TYR A 11 9.79 2.53 -1.94
C TYR A 11 9.98 1.16 -2.62
N PRO A 12 8.88 0.44 -2.91
CA PRO A 12 8.96 -0.89 -3.51
C PRO A 12 9.35 -0.80 -4.99
N THR A 13 9.96 -1.87 -5.48
CA THR A 13 10.12 -2.14 -6.92
C THR A 13 8.78 -2.57 -7.55
N GLU A 14 8.69 -2.50 -8.88
CA GLU A 14 7.53 -3.00 -9.63
C GLU A 14 7.25 -4.48 -9.34
N GLU A 15 8.32 -5.29 -9.22
CA GLU A 15 8.20 -6.70 -8.89
C GLU A 15 7.61 -6.91 -7.49
N GLU A 16 8.05 -6.14 -6.49
CA GLU A 16 7.50 -6.22 -5.13
C GLU A 16 6.03 -5.81 -5.09
N LEU A 17 5.64 -4.75 -5.82
CA LEU A 17 4.24 -4.32 -5.91
C LEU A 17 3.32 -5.45 -6.41
N VAL A 18 3.73 -6.17 -7.47
CA VAL A 18 2.90 -7.21 -8.08
C VAL A 18 3.03 -8.55 -7.36
N SER A 19 4.26 -9.04 -7.21
CA SER A 19 4.55 -10.39 -6.72
C SER A 19 4.29 -10.54 -5.23
N PHE A 20 4.42 -9.45 -4.47
CA PHE A 20 4.16 -9.42 -3.04
C PHE A 20 2.84 -8.71 -2.73
N TYR A 21 2.74 -7.39 -2.85
CA TYR A 21 1.59 -6.65 -2.30
C TYR A 21 0.25 -7.04 -2.94
N LEU A 22 0.15 -6.98 -4.26
CA LEU A 22 -1.07 -7.35 -4.97
C LEU A 22 -1.41 -8.83 -4.75
N ARG A 23 -0.41 -9.71 -4.89
CA ARG A 23 -0.61 -11.16 -4.71
C ARG A 23 -1.08 -11.51 -3.29
N MET A 24 -0.56 -10.83 -2.27
CA MET A 24 -0.97 -11.05 -0.88
C MET A 24 -2.40 -10.55 -0.62
N LYS A 25 -2.75 -9.38 -1.17
CA LYS A 25 -4.11 -8.83 -1.13
C LYS A 25 -5.12 -9.79 -1.75
N LEU A 26 -4.85 -10.30 -2.97
CA LEU A 26 -5.71 -11.28 -3.65
C LEU A 26 -5.85 -12.60 -2.89
N ARG A 27 -4.85 -12.98 -2.10
CA ARG A 27 -4.87 -14.19 -1.26
C ARG A 27 -5.55 -13.98 0.10
N GLY A 28 -6.02 -12.77 0.39
CA GLY A 28 -6.59 -12.42 1.70
C GLY A 28 -5.60 -12.51 2.85
N LYS A 29 -4.29 -12.40 2.58
CA LYS A 29 -3.23 -12.52 3.59
C LYS A 29 -2.64 -11.17 3.92
N ARG A 30 -2.35 -10.93 5.22
CA ARG A 30 -1.73 -9.69 5.73
C ARG A 30 -2.47 -8.42 5.30
N LEU A 31 -3.79 -8.50 5.23
CA LEU A 31 -4.62 -7.39 4.74
C LEU A 31 -4.45 -6.14 5.60
N GLN A 32 -4.39 -6.30 6.93
CA GLN A 32 -4.21 -5.15 7.83
C GLN A 32 -2.87 -4.46 7.63
N GLU A 33 -1.79 -5.20 7.42
CA GLU A 33 -0.46 -4.64 7.21
C GLU A 33 -0.34 -4.00 5.83
N ILE A 34 -0.96 -4.58 4.80
CA ILE A 34 -0.97 -4.03 3.45
C ILE A 34 -1.83 -2.77 3.40
N SER A 35 -3.05 -2.79 3.94
CA SER A 35 -3.95 -1.63 3.91
C SER A 35 -3.43 -0.44 4.74
N ARG A 36 -2.45 -0.65 5.64
CA ARG A 36 -1.74 0.43 6.34
C ARG A 36 -0.79 1.22 5.45
N VAL A 37 -0.26 0.61 4.38
CA VAL A 37 0.70 1.23 3.47
C VAL A 37 0.11 1.52 2.09
N ILE A 38 -0.82 0.69 1.61
CA ILE A 38 -1.58 0.87 0.38
C ILE A 38 -3.07 0.78 0.74
N PRO A 39 -3.74 1.90 1.03
CA PRO A 39 -5.13 1.90 1.48
C PRO A 39 -6.09 1.42 0.38
N ASP A 40 -7.22 0.87 0.82
CA ASP A 40 -8.34 0.52 -0.06
C ASP A 40 -9.15 1.78 -0.37
N ILE A 41 -9.14 2.20 -1.64
CA ILE A 41 -9.81 3.40 -2.11
C ILE A 41 -10.40 3.15 -3.49
N ASP A 42 -11.63 3.64 -3.71
CA ASP A 42 -12.20 3.66 -5.06
C ASP A 42 -11.66 4.90 -5.79
N ILE A 43 -10.65 4.68 -6.62
CA ILE A 43 -9.97 5.76 -7.35
C ILE A 43 -10.82 6.36 -8.47
N TYR A 44 -11.89 5.68 -8.91
CA TYR A 44 -12.72 6.16 -10.01
C TYR A 44 -13.81 7.14 -9.54
N GLU A 45 -14.10 7.17 -8.24
CA GLU A 45 -15.08 8.08 -7.63
C GLU A 45 -14.44 9.40 -7.15
N LEU A 46 -13.11 9.55 -7.25
CA LEU A 46 -12.37 10.67 -6.69
C LEU A 46 -11.60 11.44 -7.76
N GLU A 47 -11.64 12.77 -7.63
CA GLU A 47 -10.69 13.63 -8.34
C GLU A 47 -9.26 13.35 -7.83
N PRO A 48 -8.23 13.36 -8.70
CA PRO A 48 -6.86 13.10 -8.29
C PRO A 48 -6.36 13.99 -7.14
N SER A 49 -6.84 15.24 -7.07
CA SER A 49 -6.50 16.18 -6.00
C SER A 49 -7.13 15.84 -4.64
N HIS A 50 -8.13 14.96 -4.60
CA HIS A 50 -8.78 14.50 -3.37
C HIS A 50 -8.17 13.21 -2.83
N LEU A 51 -7.19 12.61 -3.53
CA LEU A 51 -6.47 11.46 -3.01
C LEU A 51 -5.66 11.85 -1.76
N PRO A 52 -5.64 11.01 -0.72
CA PRO A 52 -4.86 11.28 0.48
C PRO A 52 -3.36 11.33 0.14
N SER A 53 -2.69 12.37 0.64
CA SER A 53 -1.24 12.61 0.52
C SER A 53 -0.44 11.91 1.60
#